data_AF-A0A673BE26-F1
#
_entry.id   AF-A0A673BE26-F1
#
_cell.length_a   1.000
_cell.length_b   1.000
_cell.length_c   1.000
_cell.angle_alpha   90.00
_cell.angle_beta   90.00
_cell.angle_gamma   90.00
#
_symmetry.space_group_name_H-M   'P 1'
#
loop_
_entity.id
_entity.type
_entity.pdbx_description
1 polymer ?
#
loop_
_entity_poly.entity_id
_entity_poly.type
_entity_poly.pdbx_seq_one_letter_code
_entity_poly.pdbx_strand_id
1 'polypeptide(L)'
;MEGPSSRLSEARDGAVQPAGGRDASGEVESDSSRDVKTHFRVCRFIMETGVKLGMRSVPVATACVLYHRFFERVNISSYEPYLVAMSCVYLAGKVEEQHIRTRDIINVSHRYFNSGSAPLECDKEFWDLRDSVVQCELLILRQLNFHVSFEHPHKYLLHYLLSVKSLVNRHAWSRTPVAETSWALLRDCYHGAMCIRHAPQHIAIATLYLALNSYGVELPVGEKEWWQICNVLMWLWYCRVTVV
;
A
#
# COMPACT_ATOMS: atom_id res chain seq x y z
N MET A 1 -22.69 8.60 -82.90
CA MET A 1 -21.46 8.69 -83.69
C MET A 1 -20.37 9.16 -82.74
N GLU A 2 -19.31 8.46 -82.35
CA GLU A 2 -18.82 7.08 -82.47
C GLU A 2 -17.85 6.92 -81.26
N GLY A 3 -17.72 5.72 -80.68
CA GLY A 3 -16.49 5.34 -79.96
C GLY A 3 -15.34 5.09 -80.97
N PRO A 4 -14.11 4.64 -80.59
CA PRO A 4 -13.81 3.62 -79.57
C PRO A 4 -12.63 3.97 -78.63
N SER A 5 -12.56 3.48 -77.39
CA SER A 5 -12.02 2.18 -76.95
C SER A 5 -10.60 1.83 -77.44
N SER A 6 -9.60 1.95 -76.57
CA SER A 6 -8.63 0.87 -76.27
C SER A 6 -7.79 1.22 -75.03
N ARG A 7 -8.20 0.67 -73.87
CA ARG A 7 -7.30 0.38 -72.75
C ARG A 7 -7.63 -1.02 -72.25
N LEU A 8 -6.70 -1.95 -72.47
CA LEU A 8 -6.64 -3.24 -71.78
C LEU A 8 -5.18 -3.51 -71.42
N SER A 9 -4.98 -3.81 -70.13
CA SER A 9 -3.96 -4.65 -69.46
C SER A 9 -2.47 -4.42 -69.77
N GLU A 10 -1.56 -4.40 -68.80
CA GLU A 10 -1.36 -5.42 -67.77
C GLU A 10 -0.72 -4.86 -66.48
N ALA A 11 -1.09 -5.51 -65.39
CA ALA A 11 -0.58 -5.35 -64.04
C ALA A 11 0.76 -6.08 -63.84
N ARG A 12 1.51 -5.64 -62.81
CA ARG A 12 2.40 -6.39 -61.88
C ARG A 12 3.44 -5.41 -61.33
N ASP A 13 3.81 -5.38 -60.07
CA ASP A 13 3.33 -6.01 -58.85
C ASP A 13 3.97 -5.21 -57.70
N GLY A 14 3.31 -5.19 -56.55
CA GLY A 14 3.72 -4.37 -55.41
C GLY A 14 5.03 -4.83 -54.74
N ALA A 15 5.78 -3.86 -54.22
CA ALA A 15 6.70 -4.06 -53.10
C ALA A 15 6.65 -2.82 -52.21
N VAL A 16 5.61 -2.74 -51.37
CA VAL A 16 5.56 -1.82 -50.23
C VAL A 16 6.53 -2.37 -49.19
N GLN A 17 7.62 -1.65 -48.94
CA GLN A 17 8.51 -1.92 -47.82
C GLN A 17 7.78 -1.60 -46.50
N PRO A 18 7.89 -2.45 -45.45
CA PRO A 18 7.33 -2.13 -44.15
C PRO A 18 8.24 -1.10 -43.48
N ALA A 19 7.80 0.16 -43.42
CA ALA A 19 8.45 1.16 -42.60
C ALA A 19 8.26 0.78 -41.12
N GLY A 20 9.40 0.46 -40.50
CA GLY A 20 9.64 0.12 -39.11
C GLY A 20 8.53 0.43 -38.11
N GLY A 21 8.04 -0.63 -37.48
CA GLY A 21 7.35 -0.55 -36.20
C GLY A 21 8.22 0.22 -35.21
N ARG A 22 7.75 1.39 -34.82
CA ARG A 22 8.32 2.17 -33.72
C ARG A 22 8.05 1.43 -32.42
N ASP A 23 9.15 1.14 -31.74
CA ASP A 23 9.29 0.61 -30.39
C ASP A 23 8.13 0.93 -29.43
N ALA A 24 7.20 -0.01 -29.29
CA ALA A 24 6.19 -0.01 -28.22
C ALA A 24 6.77 -0.46 -26.86
N SER A 25 8.06 -0.79 -26.81
CA SER A 25 8.75 -1.27 -25.61
C SER A 25 9.34 -0.15 -24.74
N GLY A 26 9.55 1.05 -25.28
CA GLY A 26 10.16 2.17 -24.55
C GLY A 26 9.20 3.04 -23.73
N GLU A 27 7.92 3.09 -24.09
CA GLU A 27 6.92 3.92 -23.38
C GLU A 27 6.41 3.23 -22.09
N VAL A 28 6.31 1.90 -22.10
CA VAL A 28 5.76 1.08 -21.00
C VAL A 28 6.66 1.07 -19.76
N GLU A 29 7.98 1.08 -19.92
CA GLU A 29 8.92 1.13 -18.78
C GLU A 29 8.92 2.51 -18.09
N SER A 30 8.70 3.59 -18.85
CA SER A 30 8.65 4.95 -18.30
C SER A 30 7.40 5.20 -17.46
N ASP A 31 6.26 4.64 -17.89
CA ASP A 31 4.97 4.83 -17.22
C ASP A 31 4.90 4.03 -15.92
N SER A 32 5.35 2.76 -15.94
CA SER A 32 5.42 1.93 -14.73
C SER A 32 6.31 2.52 -13.63
N SER A 33 7.45 3.13 -14.00
CA SER A 33 8.32 3.81 -13.04
C SER A 33 7.67 5.05 -12.40
N ARG A 34 6.87 5.79 -13.18
CA ARG A 34 6.12 6.96 -12.69
C ARG A 34 4.99 6.54 -11.76
N ASP A 35 4.30 5.45 -12.06
CA ASP A 35 3.24 4.90 -11.23
C ASP A 35 3.76 4.44 -9.87
N VAL A 36 4.89 3.72 -9.85
CA VAL A 36 5.54 3.29 -8.60
C VAL A 36 5.94 4.48 -7.73
N LYS A 37 6.51 5.54 -8.34
CA LYS A 37 6.85 6.78 -7.62
C LYS A 37 5.62 7.49 -7.10
N THR A 38 4.52 7.46 -7.84
CA THR A 38 3.24 8.08 -7.45
C THR A 38 2.63 7.33 -6.28
N HIS A 39 2.53 6.00 -6.36
CA HIS A 39 2.08 5.16 -5.23
C HIS A 39 2.91 5.40 -3.97
N PHE A 40 4.24 5.46 -4.10
CA PHE A 40 5.12 5.72 -2.96
C PHE A 40 4.82 7.08 -2.28
N ARG A 41 4.63 8.15 -3.08
CA ARG A 41 4.29 9.50 -2.58
C ARG A 41 2.91 9.51 -1.91
N VAL A 42 1.94 8.83 -2.49
CA VAL A 42 0.57 8.80 -1.96
C VAL A 42 0.50 7.97 -0.68
N CYS A 43 1.17 6.83 -0.59
CA CYS A 43 1.28 6.06 0.65
C CYS A 43 1.99 6.88 1.75
N ARG A 44 3.03 7.64 1.39
CA ARG A 44 3.66 8.58 2.32
C ARG A 44 2.67 9.63 2.82
N PHE A 45 1.87 10.19 1.93
CA PHE A 45 0.80 11.11 2.29
C PHE A 45 -0.22 10.48 3.25
N ILE A 46 -0.66 9.24 3.02
CA ILE A 46 -1.56 8.50 3.92
C ILE A 46 -0.95 8.38 5.32
N MET A 47 0.33 7.99 5.41
CA MET A 47 1.01 7.83 6.69
C MET A 47 1.20 9.16 7.43
N GLU A 48 1.67 10.19 6.74
CA GLU A 48 1.85 11.52 7.35
C GLU A 48 0.52 12.12 7.81
N THR A 49 -0.53 11.96 7.00
CA THR A 49 -1.89 12.39 7.34
C THR A 49 -2.43 11.62 8.53
N GLY A 50 -2.23 10.30 8.56
CA GLY A 50 -2.61 9.45 9.69
C GLY A 50 -1.94 9.87 11.00
N VAL A 51 -0.64 10.17 10.97
CA VAL A 51 0.10 10.68 12.14
C VAL A 51 -0.44 12.03 12.58
N LYS A 52 -0.67 12.97 11.65
CA LYS A 52 -1.23 14.31 11.95
C LYS A 52 -2.65 14.26 12.51
N LEU A 53 -3.44 13.26 12.13
CA LEU A 53 -4.79 13.02 12.63
C LEU A 53 -4.82 12.23 13.96
N GLY A 54 -3.66 11.81 14.49
CA GLY A 54 -3.60 11.00 15.71
C GLY A 54 -4.15 9.57 15.54
N MET A 55 -4.07 9.02 14.33
CA MET A 55 -4.51 7.65 14.04
C MET A 55 -3.59 6.62 14.71
N ARG A 56 -4.17 5.53 15.21
CA ARG A 56 -3.39 4.35 15.64
C ARG A 56 -2.72 3.71 14.42
N SER A 57 -1.65 2.95 14.66
CA SER A 57 -0.87 2.32 13.59
C SER A 57 -1.69 1.36 12.72
N VAL A 58 -2.63 0.63 13.31
CA VAL A 58 -3.52 -0.31 12.62
C VAL A 58 -4.42 0.42 11.58
N PRO A 59 -5.24 1.43 11.94
CA PRO A 59 -6.00 2.23 10.97
C PRO A 59 -5.16 2.82 9.83
N VAL A 60 -3.94 3.29 10.11
CA VAL A 60 -3.04 3.80 9.05
C VAL A 60 -2.62 2.69 8.09
N ALA A 61 -2.32 1.51 8.63
CA ALA A 61 -2.03 0.32 7.83
C ALA A 61 -3.25 -0.14 7.01
N THR A 62 -4.45 -0.15 7.59
CA THR A 62 -5.72 -0.44 6.91
C THR A 62 -5.91 0.51 5.72
N ALA A 63 -5.68 1.82 5.91
CA ALA A 63 -5.76 2.82 4.84
C ALA A 63 -4.76 2.54 3.70
N CYS A 64 -3.52 2.18 4.01
CA CYS A 64 -2.51 1.83 3.00
C CYS A 64 -2.91 0.56 2.23
N VAL A 65 -3.43 -0.47 2.91
CA VAL A 65 -3.87 -1.72 2.27
C VAL A 65 -5.09 -1.48 1.37
N LEU A 66 -6.06 -0.68 1.82
CA LEU A 66 -7.21 -0.27 1.00
C LEU A 66 -6.76 0.42 -0.30
N TYR A 67 -5.83 1.37 -0.19
CA TYR A 67 -5.27 2.09 -1.33
C TYR A 67 -4.62 1.13 -2.33
N HIS A 68 -3.70 0.29 -1.87
CA HIS A 68 -3.00 -0.64 -2.76
C HIS A 68 -3.96 -1.66 -3.40
N ARG A 69 -4.95 -2.17 -2.66
CA ARG A 69 -5.94 -3.12 -3.20
C ARG A 69 -6.88 -2.48 -4.22
N PHE A 70 -7.17 -1.19 -4.06
CA PHE A 70 -7.97 -0.44 -5.01
C PHE A 70 -7.25 -0.32 -6.36
N PHE A 71 -5.98 0.12 -6.34
CA PHE A 71 -5.18 0.30 -7.55
C PHE A 71 -4.64 -1.01 -8.16
N GLU A 72 -4.75 -2.15 -7.48
CA GLU A 72 -4.55 -3.47 -8.09
C GLU A 72 -5.66 -3.81 -9.10
N ARG A 73 -6.86 -3.24 -8.93
CA ARG A 73 -8.02 -3.51 -9.79
C ARG A 73 -8.32 -2.40 -10.79
N VAL A 74 -7.72 -1.22 -10.63
CA VAL A 74 -7.98 -0.09 -11.52
C VAL A 74 -6.71 0.69 -11.84
N ASN A 75 -6.66 1.23 -13.06
CA ASN A 75 -5.56 2.06 -13.53
C ASN A 75 -5.48 3.38 -12.74
N ILE A 76 -4.25 3.77 -12.40
CA ILE A 76 -3.98 4.99 -11.64
C ILE A 76 -4.40 6.26 -12.38
N SER A 77 -4.26 6.28 -13.71
CA SER A 77 -4.58 7.44 -14.54
C SER A 77 -6.08 7.77 -14.61
N SER A 78 -6.95 6.84 -14.22
CA SER A 78 -8.40 7.02 -14.25
C SER A 78 -8.95 7.77 -13.03
N TYR A 79 -8.17 7.87 -11.96
CA TYR A 79 -8.60 8.45 -10.68
C TYR A 79 -7.55 9.38 -10.11
N GLU A 80 -7.98 10.37 -9.35
CA GLU A 80 -7.10 11.29 -8.63
C GLU A 80 -6.56 10.57 -7.36
N PRO A 81 -5.27 10.22 -7.28
CA PRO A 81 -4.77 9.30 -6.25
C PRO A 81 -4.87 9.86 -4.83
N TYR A 82 -4.82 11.19 -4.65
CA TYR A 82 -4.90 11.79 -3.31
C TYR A 82 -6.35 11.87 -2.82
N LEU A 83 -7.34 12.06 -3.70
CA LEU A 83 -8.75 11.86 -3.37
C LEU A 83 -9.00 10.43 -2.86
N VAL A 84 -8.49 9.42 -3.59
CA VAL A 84 -8.60 8.02 -3.17
C VAL A 84 -7.94 7.82 -1.81
N ALA A 85 -6.75 8.38 -1.60
CA ALA A 85 -6.04 8.30 -0.31
C ALA A 85 -6.84 8.91 0.85
N MET A 86 -7.44 10.09 0.67
CA MET A 86 -8.31 10.72 1.68
C MET A 86 -9.52 9.82 2.01
N SER A 87 -10.15 9.24 1.00
CA SER A 87 -11.25 8.29 1.19
C SER A 87 -10.82 7.00 1.86
N CYS A 88 -9.63 6.46 1.56
CA CYS A 88 -9.06 5.31 2.24
C CYS A 88 -8.82 5.58 3.73
N VAL A 89 -8.29 6.76 4.08
CA VAL A 89 -8.10 7.19 5.48
C VAL A 89 -9.45 7.30 6.21
N TYR A 90 -10.44 7.90 5.55
CA TYR A 90 -11.79 8.04 6.10
C TYR A 90 -12.46 6.68 6.34
N LEU A 91 -12.38 5.77 5.36
CA LEU A 91 -12.94 4.43 5.43
C LEU A 91 -12.22 3.58 6.49
N ALA A 92 -10.90 3.63 6.56
CA ALA A 92 -10.11 2.91 7.56
C ALA A 92 -10.47 3.32 8.99
N GLY A 93 -10.74 4.61 9.23
CA GLY A 93 -11.23 5.07 10.52
C GLY A 93 -12.57 4.43 10.90
N LYS A 94 -13.49 4.23 9.95
CA LYS A 94 -14.75 3.52 10.21
C LYS A 94 -14.53 2.03 10.48
N VAL A 95 -13.73 1.36 9.65
CA VAL A 95 -13.46 -0.09 9.76
C VAL A 95 -12.80 -0.46 11.07
N GLU A 96 -11.86 0.36 11.55
CA GLU A 96 -11.09 0.11 12.79
C GLU A 96 -11.69 0.81 14.02
N GLU A 97 -12.95 1.28 13.92
CA GLU A 97 -13.70 1.93 15.00
C GLU A 97 -12.93 3.11 15.64
N GLN A 98 -12.22 3.88 14.81
CA GLN A 98 -11.60 5.15 15.16
C GLN A 98 -12.23 6.26 14.33
N HIS A 99 -13.29 6.89 14.87
CA HIS A 99 -14.01 7.94 14.16
C HIS A 99 -13.13 9.19 13.94
N ILE A 100 -12.92 9.53 12.67
CA ILE A 100 -12.23 10.73 12.23
C ILE A 100 -13.23 11.60 11.46
N ARG A 101 -13.26 12.89 11.75
CA ARG A 101 -14.15 13.82 11.04
C ARG A 101 -13.59 14.10 9.65
N THR A 102 -14.43 14.04 8.63
CA THR A 102 -14.05 14.34 7.23
C THR A 102 -13.40 15.72 7.10
N ARG A 103 -13.87 16.71 7.88
CA ARG A 103 -13.28 18.05 7.93
C ARG A 103 -11.80 18.03 8.33
N ASP A 104 -11.44 17.22 9.32
CA ASP A 104 -10.07 17.16 9.82
C ASP A 104 -9.15 16.52 8.77
N ILE A 105 -9.65 15.49 8.05
CA ILE A 105 -8.94 14.87 6.91
C ILE A 105 -8.68 15.90 5.82
N ILE A 106 -9.70 16.65 5.40
CA ILE A 106 -9.57 17.68 4.35
C ILE A 106 -8.58 18.78 4.79
N ASN A 107 -8.68 19.26 6.02
CA ASN A 107 -7.80 20.29 6.54
C ASN A 107 -6.32 19.86 6.60
N VAL A 108 -6.06 18.62 7.05
CA VAL A 108 -4.70 18.06 7.08
C VAL A 108 -4.18 17.86 5.66
N SER A 109 -5.03 17.41 4.74
CA SER A 109 -4.68 17.19 3.34
C SER A 109 -4.36 18.50 2.63
N HIS A 110 -5.16 19.54 2.84
CA HIS A 110 -4.88 20.87 2.30
C HIS A 110 -3.57 21.45 2.83
N ARG A 111 -3.31 21.34 4.14
CA ARG A 111 -2.03 21.74 4.74
C ARG A 111 -0.84 20.94 4.21
N TYR A 112 -1.05 19.72 3.73
CA TYR A 112 0.00 18.92 3.12
C TYR A 112 0.46 19.51 1.78
N PHE A 113 -0.47 19.94 0.93
CA PHE A 113 -0.14 20.54 -0.37
C PHE A 113 0.27 22.01 -0.27
N ASN A 114 -0.35 22.76 0.65
CA ASN A 114 -0.16 24.20 0.80
C ASN A 114 0.53 24.49 2.13
N SER A 115 1.83 24.19 2.21
CA SER A 115 2.63 24.40 3.42
C SER A 115 2.69 25.89 3.78
N GLY A 116 1.97 26.29 4.84
CA GLY A 116 1.95 27.67 5.35
C GLY A 116 0.66 28.45 5.09
N SER A 117 -0.31 27.88 4.38
CA SER A 117 -1.61 28.51 4.17
C SER A 117 -2.55 28.35 5.38
N ALA A 118 -3.47 29.30 5.55
CA ALA A 118 -4.55 29.18 6.51
C ALA A 118 -5.39 27.91 6.24
N PRO A 119 -6.08 27.35 7.26
CA PRO A 119 -7.07 26.30 7.04
C PRO A 119 -8.05 26.75 5.95
N LEU A 120 -8.47 25.83 5.07
CA LEU A 120 -9.49 26.12 4.05
C LEU A 120 -10.68 26.80 4.71
N GLU A 121 -11.11 27.93 4.14
CA GLU A 121 -12.39 28.51 4.50
C GLU A 121 -13.50 27.52 4.12
N CYS A 122 -14.61 27.54 4.88
CA CYS A 122 -15.70 26.57 4.74
C CYS A 122 -16.58 26.89 3.53
N ASP A 123 -15.94 27.00 2.36
CA ASP A 123 -16.50 27.45 1.09
C ASP A 123 -17.10 26.29 0.28
N LYS A 124 -17.65 26.62 -0.89
CA LYS A 124 -18.22 25.63 -1.83
C LYS A 124 -17.23 24.52 -2.18
N GLU A 125 -15.96 24.86 -2.42
CA GLU A 125 -14.90 23.90 -2.75
C GLU A 125 -14.69 22.84 -1.65
N PHE A 126 -14.84 23.23 -0.38
CA PHE A 126 -14.76 22.29 0.74
C PHE A 126 -15.91 21.28 0.72
N TRP A 127 -17.13 21.75 0.46
CA TRP A 127 -18.31 20.88 0.39
C TRP A 127 -18.25 19.95 -0.82
N ASP A 128 -17.82 20.44 -1.98
CA ASP A 128 -17.63 19.63 -3.18
C ASP A 128 -16.55 18.55 -2.97
N LEU A 129 -15.44 18.89 -2.31
CA LEU A 129 -14.40 17.92 -1.96
C LEU A 129 -14.88 16.89 -0.95
N ARG A 130 -15.63 17.33 0.08
CA ARG A 130 -16.24 16.43 1.05
C ARG A 130 -17.17 15.43 0.37
N ASP A 131 -18.03 15.89 -0.53
CA ASP A 131 -18.95 15.03 -1.26
C ASP A 131 -18.17 14.08 -2.17
N SER A 132 -17.10 14.55 -2.82
CA SER A 132 -16.18 13.70 -3.60
C SER A 132 -15.52 12.59 -2.77
N VAL A 133 -15.08 12.91 -1.54
CA VAL A 133 -14.50 11.92 -0.61
C VAL A 133 -15.52 10.84 -0.24
N VAL A 134 -16.77 11.23 0.02
CA VAL A 134 -17.86 10.29 0.36
C VAL A 134 -18.26 9.43 -0.85
N GLN A 135 -18.30 10.01 -2.05
CA GLN A 135 -18.57 9.24 -3.27
C GLN A 135 -17.42 8.25 -3.58
N CYS A 136 -16.17 8.69 -3.40
CA CYS A 136 -15.01 7.84 -3.60
C CYS A 136 -14.93 6.71 -2.55
N GLU A 137 -15.37 6.94 -1.31
CA GLU A 137 -15.53 5.87 -0.31
C GLU A 137 -16.46 4.76 -0.83
N LEU A 138 -17.65 5.11 -1.35
CA LEU A 138 -18.60 4.15 -1.90
C LEU A 138 -18.00 3.39 -3.10
N LEU A 139 -17.21 4.08 -3.91
CA LEU A 139 -16.53 3.48 -5.06
C LEU A 139 -15.47 2.46 -4.61
N ILE A 140 -14.66 2.78 -3.60
CA ILE A 140 -13.67 1.85 -3.02
C ILE A 140 -14.37 0.61 -2.47
N LEU A 141 -15.46 0.77 -1.72
CA LEU A 141 -16.24 -0.34 -1.15
C LEU A 141 -16.76 -1.28 -2.24
N ARG A 142 -17.34 -0.72 -3.31
CA ARG A 142 -17.82 -1.50 -4.46
C ARG A 142 -16.67 -2.23 -5.15
N GLN A 143 -15.56 -1.53 -5.41
CA GLN A 143 -14.43 -2.12 -6.12
C GLN A 143 -13.77 -3.24 -5.32
N LEU A 144 -13.83 -3.20 -3.99
CA LEU A 144 -13.31 -4.24 -3.09
C LEU A 144 -14.35 -5.31 -2.71
N ASN A 145 -15.56 -5.28 -3.28
CA ASN A 145 -16.67 -6.17 -2.91
C ASN A 145 -16.95 -6.19 -1.40
N PHE A 146 -16.84 -5.02 -0.74
CA PHE A 146 -17.00 -4.86 0.71
C PHE A 146 -16.02 -5.69 1.58
N HIS A 147 -14.97 -6.28 1.00
CA HIS A 147 -13.89 -6.90 1.76
C HIS A 147 -12.90 -5.86 2.29
N VAL A 148 -13.24 -5.27 3.43
CA VAL A 148 -12.46 -4.21 4.11
C VAL A 148 -11.80 -4.64 5.42
N SER A 149 -12.05 -5.86 5.89
CA SER A 149 -11.36 -6.43 7.06
C SER A 149 -10.05 -7.08 6.63
N PHE A 150 -8.94 -6.66 7.24
CA PHE A 150 -7.61 -7.15 6.92
C PHE A 150 -6.87 -7.62 8.18
N GLU A 151 -6.12 -8.71 8.03
CA GLU A 151 -5.17 -9.12 9.05
C GLU A 151 -3.87 -8.33 8.88
N HIS A 152 -3.42 -7.68 9.95
CA HIS A 152 -2.22 -6.87 9.92
C HIS A 152 -1.01 -7.55 10.58
N PRO A 153 0.20 -7.41 10.00
CA PRO A 153 1.47 -7.91 10.56
C PRO A 153 1.78 -7.39 11.97
N HIS A 154 1.17 -6.27 12.38
CA HIS A 154 1.30 -5.65 13.70
C HIS A 154 1.10 -6.63 14.86
N LYS A 155 0.06 -7.49 14.77
CA LYS A 155 -0.25 -8.48 15.80
C LYS A 155 0.84 -9.54 15.90
N TYR A 156 1.26 -10.09 14.77
CA TYR A 156 2.28 -11.14 14.71
C TYR A 156 3.66 -10.63 15.13
N LEU A 157 4.02 -9.41 14.72
CA LEU A 157 5.28 -8.78 15.11
C LEU A 157 5.39 -8.66 16.64
N LEU A 158 4.32 -8.25 17.32
CA LEU A 158 4.30 -8.19 18.78
C LEU A 158 4.55 -9.56 19.43
N HIS A 159 3.89 -10.61 18.92
CA HIS A 159 4.09 -11.97 19.41
C HIS A 159 5.52 -12.47 19.20
N TYR A 160 6.11 -12.19 18.04
CA TYR A 160 7.50 -12.58 17.75
C TYR A 160 8.50 -11.80 18.59
N LEU A 161 8.31 -10.49 18.79
CA LEU A 161 9.16 -9.68 19.67
C LEU A 161 9.12 -10.19 21.12
N LEU A 162 7.95 -10.56 21.63
CA LEU A 162 7.82 -11.14 22.98
C LEU A 162 8.54 -12.50 23.08
N SER A 163 8.42 -13.33 22.05
CA SER A 163 9.09 -14.63 21.97
C SER A 163 10.61 -14.45 21.96
N VAL A 164 11.13 -13.56 21.11
CA VAL A 164 12.57 -13.28 21.01
C VAL A 164 13.11 -12.66 22.30
N LYS A 165 12.37 -11.75 22.94
CA LYS A 165 12.75 -11.18 24.24
C LYS A 165 12.97 -12.25 25.31
N SER A 166 12.25 -13.37 25.26
CA SER A 166 12.43 -14.48 26.19
C SER A 166 13.68 -15.32 25.90
N LEU A 167 14.16 -15.32 24.65
CA LEU A 167 15.31 -16.11 24.18
C LEU A 167 16.63 -15.34 24.27
N VAL A 168 16.58 -14.01 24.26
CA VAL A 168 17.76 -13.13 24.25
C VAL A 168 18.13 -12.66 25.66
N ASN A 169 19.42 -12.52 25.93
CA ASN A 169 19.93 -11.94 27.17
C ASN A 169 19.34 -10.55 27.45
N ARG A 170 18.81 -10.35 28.67
CA ARG A 170 18.15 -9.09 29.11
C ARG A 170 19.01 -7.84 28.87
N HIS A 171 20.32 -7.97 29.03
CA HIS A 171 21.29 -6.87 28.83
C HIS A 171 21.50 -6.50 27.35
N ALA A 172 21.48 -7.50 26.45
CA ALA A 172 21.58 -7.26 25.01
C ALA A 172 20.30 -6.60 24.50
N TRP A 173 19.14 -7.12 24.90
CA TRP A 173 17.82 -6.59 24.51
C TRP A 173 17.61 -5.14 24.94
N SER A 174 18.10 -4.74 26.13
CA SER A 174 17.96 -3.36 26.62
C SER A 174 18.84 -2.36 25.88
N ARG A 175 19.91 -2.80 25.21
CA ARG A 175 20.84 -1.92 24.48
C ARG A 175 20.50 -1.77 23.00
N THR A 176 19.80 -2.74 22.43
CA THR A 176 19.45 -2.75 21.00
C THR A 176 17.97 -2.41 20.81
N PRO A 177 17.60 -1.33 20.12
CA PRO A 177 16.20 -0.97 19.85
C PRO A 177 15.59 -1.84 18.72
N VAL A 178 15.67 -3.17 18.86
CA VAL A 178 15.18 -4.15 17.87
C VAL A 178 13.68 -3.97 17.64
N ALA A 179 12.90 -3.72 18.70
CA ALA A 179 11.46 -3.52 18.60
C ALA A 179 11.12 -2.27 17.77
N GLU A 180 11.73 -1.12 18.10
CA GLU A 180 11.50 0.14 17.39
C GLU A 180 11.93 0.04 15.92
N THR A 181 13.07 -0.61 15.66
CA THR A 181 13.57 -0.82 14.30
C THR A 181 12.66 -1.73 13.51
N SER A 182 12.18 -2.82 14.11
CA SER A 182 11.22 -3.73 13.44
C SER A 182 9.91 -3.02 13.13
N TRP A 183 9.43 -2.14 14.02
CA TRP A 183 8.25 -1.31 13.79
C TRP A 183 8.46 -0.29 12.67
N ALA A 184 9.64 0.33 12.59
CA ALA A 184 10.00 1.24 11.52
C ALA A 184 10.06 0.52 10.16
N LEU A 185 10.77 -0.62 10.09
CA LEU A 185 10.83 -1.46 8.89
C LEU A 185 9.45 -1.96 8.46
N LEU A 186 8.57 -2.26 9.42
CA LEU A 186 7.20 -2.64 9.11
C LEU A 186 6.41 -1.49 8.49
N ARG A 187 6.60 -0.25 8.98
CA ARG A 187 5.99 0.94 8.36
C ARG A 187 6.47 1.10 6.92
N ASP A 188 7.75 0.89 6.66
CA ASP A 188 8.33 1.00 5.33
C ASP A 188 7.71 0.00 4.34
N CYS A 189 7.34 -1.20 4.82
CA CYS A 189 6.68 -2.22 4.00
C CYS A 189 5.33 -1.76 3.42
N TYR A 190 4.60 -0.87 4.12
CA TYR A 190 3.31 -0.34 3.65
C TYR A 190 3.43 0.71 2.54
N HIS A 191 4.63 1.26 2.29
CA HIS A 191 4.85 2.11 1.12
C HIS A 191 4.82 1.32 -0.19
N GLY A 192 5.09 0.02 -0.14
CA GLY A 192 5.08 -0.87 -1.30
C GLY A 192 3.90 -1.84 -1.29
N ALA A 193 3.75 -2.56 -2.41
CA ALA A 193 2.72 -3.61 -2.56
C ALA A 193 3.03 -4.91 -1.79
N MET A 194 4.10 -4.93 -0.97
CA MET A 194 4.51 -6.13 -0.21
C MET A 194 3.41 -6.62 0.74
N CYS A 195 2.63 -5.70 1.30
CA CYS A 195 1.52 -6.00 2.22
C CYS A 195 0.35 -6.76 1.57
N ILE A 196 0.25 -6.76 0.23
CA ILE A 196 -0.77 -7.50 -0.51
C ILE A 196 -0.22 -8.83 -1.01
N ARG A 197 1.04 -8.83 -1.46
CA ARG A 197 1.66 -10.01 -2.10
C ARG A 197 2.04 -11.10 -1.11
N HIS A 198 2.29 -10.75 0.15
CA HIS A 198 2.76 -11.69 1.16
C HIS A 198 1.83 -11.75 2.36
N ALA A 199 1.71 -12.94 2.95
CA ALA A 199 0.95 -13.14 4.17
C ALA A 199 1.55 -12.31 5.34
N PRO A 200 0.71 -11.75 6.23
CA PRO A 200 1.15 -10.82 7.27
C PRO A 200 2.16 -11.45 8.25
N GLN A 201 2.12 -12.77 8.44
CA GLN A 201 3.06 -13.50 9.29
C GLN A 201 4.48 -13.45 8.73
N HIS A 202 4.63 -13.68 7.42
CA HIS A 202 5.94 -13.65 6.75
C HIS A 202 6.55 -12.26 6.78
N ILE A 203 5.75 -11.21 6.58
CA ILE A 203 6.21 -9.82 6.65
C ILE A 203 6.75 -9.52 8.06
N ALA A 204 6.02 -9.93 9.11
CA ALA A 204 6.45 -9.71 10.48
C ALA A 204 7.74 -10.46 10.86
N ILE A 205 7.94 -11.68 10.34
CA ILE A 205 9.20 -12.42 10.53
C ILE A 205 10.34 -11.75 9.77
N ALA A 206 10.10 -11.33 8.52
CA ALA A 206 11.12 -10.70 7.68
C ALA A 206 11.62 -9.38 8.26
N THR A 207 10.73 -8.52 8.77
CA THR A 207 11.12 -7.25 9.40
C THR A 207 11.88 -7.47 10.70
N LEU A 208 11.49 -8.48 11.49
CA LEU A 208 12.21 -8.88 12.69
C LEU A 208 13.59 -9.45 12.38
N TYR A 209 13.70 -10.32 11.37
CA TYR A 209 14.97 -10.90 10.92
C TYR A 209 15.93 -9.79 10.48
N LEU A 210 15.44 -8.85 9.66
CA LEU A 210 16.24 -7.73 9.20
C LEU A 210 16.69 -6.82 10.36
N ALA A 211 15.81 -6.56 11.32
CA ALA A 211 16.17 -5.80 12.52
C ALA A 211 17.25 -6.52 13.35
N LEU A 212 17.10 -7.82 13.61
CA LEU A 212 18.10 -8.61 14.36
C LEU A 212 19.45 -8.64 13.65
N ASN A 213 19.45 -8.86 12.34
CA ASN A 213 20.66 -8.86 11.52
C ASN A 213 21.35 -7.49 11.53
N SER A 214 20.59 -6.38 11.49
CA SER A 214 21.15 -5.03 11.53
C SER A 214 21.91 -4.70 12.82
N TYR A 215 21.55 -5.35 13.93
CA TYR A 215 22.23 -5.19 15.23
C TYR A 215 23.20 -6.34 15.56
N GLY A 216 23.37 -7.32 14.66
CA GLY A 216 24.24 -8.48 14.89
C GLY A 216 23.80 -9.34 16.07
N VAL A 217 22.49 -9.38 16.38
CA VAL A 217 21.98 -10.21 17.48
C VAL A 217 21.78 -11.63 16.97
N GLU A 218 22.72 -12.51 17.31
CA GLU A 218 22.60 -13.94 17.04
C GLU A 218 21.61 -14.57 18.02
N LEU A 219 20.55 -15.18 17.49
CA LEU A 219 19.64 -16.00 18.27
C LEU A 219 20.23 -17.40 18.46
N PRO A 220 20.02 -18.04 19.62
CA PRO A 220 20.49 -19.41 19.83
C PRO A 220 19.87 -20.32 18.77
N VAL A 221 20.73 -20.88 17.92
CA VAL A 221 20.34 -21.79 16.83
C VAL A 221 20.03 -23.14 17.47
N GLY A 222 18.75 -23.47 17.61
CA GLY A 222 18.31 -24.83 17.91
C GLY A 222 18.40 -25.74 16.69
N GLU A 223 17.91 -26.98 16.78
CA GLU A 223 17.79 -27.91 15.63
C GLU A 223 16.91 -27.40 14.49
N LYS A 224 16.13 -26.33 14.72
CA LYS A 224 15.33 -25.62 13.72
C LYS A 224 15.61 -24.14 13.80
N GLU A 225 15.65 -23.50 12.64
CA GLU A 225 15.85 -22.05 12.55
C GLU A 225 14.69 -21.32 13.27
N TRP A 226 15.00 -20.21 13.93
CA TRP A 226 14.06 -19.54 14.85
C TRP A 226 12.75 -19.11 14.16
N TRP A 227 12.78 -18.83 12.85
CA TRP A 227 11.58 -18.54 12.06
C TRP A 227 10.63 -19.73 11.88
N GLN A 228 11.16 -20.96 11.87
CA GLN A 228 10.33 -22.17 11.83
C GLN A 228 9.68 -22.43 13.19
N ILE A 229 10.37 -22.12 14.29
CA ILE A 229 9.84 -22.21 15.65
C ILE A 229 8.72 -21.18 15.86
N CYS A 230 8.87 -19.96 15.34
CA CYS A 230 7.83 -18.93 15.39
C CYS A 230 6.54 -19.34 14.64
N ASN A 231 6.64 -20.05 13.52
CA ASN A 231 5.46 -20.59 12.81
C ASN A 231 4.76 -21.72 13.60
N VAL A 232 5.52 -22.61 14.25
CA VAL A 232 4.99 -23.74 15.02
C VAL A 232 4.40 -23.29 16.37
N LEU A 233 5.05 -22.37 17.08
CA LEU A 233 4.53 -21.79 18.32
C LEU A 233 3.23 -21.02 18.06
N MET A 234 3.11 -20.35 16.92
CA MET A 234 1.88 -19.67 16.52
C MET A 234 0.74 -20.66 16.25
N TRP A 235 1.01 -21.82 15.64
CA TRP A 235 0.01 -22.89 15.44
C TRP A 235 -0.48 -23.46 16.79
N LEU A 236 0.45 -23.74 17.71
CA LEU A 236 0.12 -24.22 19.06
C LEU A 236 -0.64 -23.18 19.89
N TRP A 237 -0.33 -21.89 19.73
CA TRP A 237 -1.03 -20.82 20.42
C TRP A 237 -2.40 -20.53 19.81
N TYR A 238 -2.54 -20.57 18.48
CA TYR A 238 -3.81 -20.46 17.78
C TYR A 238 -4.77 -21.59 18.20
N CYS A 239 -4.29 -22.85 18.21
CA CYS A 239 -5.06 -23.98 18.76
C CYS A 239 -5.41 -23.81 20.25
N ARG A 240 -4.61 -23.09 21.04
CA ARG A 240 -4.92 -22.83 22.46
C ARG A 240 -5.94 -21.71 22.67
N VAL A 241 -6.00 -20.73 21.76
CA VAL A 241 -6.91 -19.58 21.84
C VAL A 241 -8.27 -19.87 21.19
N THR A 242 -8.36 -20.82 20.25
CA THR A 242 -9.64 -21.23 19.63
C THR A 242 -10.36 -22.35 20.42
N VAL A 243 -9.76 -22.87 21.50
CA VAL A 243 -10.33 -23.95 22.35
C VAL A 243 -10.73 -23.43 23.75
N VAL A 244 -10.93 -22.11 23.90
CA VAL A 244 -11.56 -21.51 25.10
C VAL A 244 -12.71 -20.62 24.68
#